data_AF-A0A7Y2G0K6-F1
#
_entry.id   AF-A0A7Y2G0K6-F1
#
_cell.length_a   1.000
_cell.length_b   1.000
_cell.length_c   1.000
_cell.angle_alpha   90.00
_cell.angle_beta   90.00
_cell.angle_gamma   90.00
#
_symmetry.space_group_name_H-M   'P 1'
#
loop_
_entity.id
_entity.type
_entity.pdbx_description
1 polymer ?
#
loop_
_entity_poly.entity_id
_entity_poly.type
_entity_poly.pdbx_seq_one_letter_code
_entity_poly.pdbx_strand_id
1 'polypeptide(L)'
;RLGIPGSWINVATIIHSDEALLATGFIFTVHFFNTHFRPDKFPMDPVIFTGRVDLHELKEDRPRQYAELVASGRLEDAVTGPPPQWLERWARVFGLTALVLGLLTIVLIIYSMVFLYQ
;
A
#
# COMPACT_ATOMS: atom_id res chain seq x y z
N ARG A 1 -37.73 -3.29 -2.63
CA ARG A 1 -37.09 -4.17 -1.61
C ARG A 1 -35.83 -4.71 -2.27
N LEU A 2 -34.64 -4.46 -1.72
CA LEU A 2 -33.43 -5.21 -2.11
C LEU A 2 -33.83 -6.69 -2.00
N GLY A 3 -33.78 -7.48 -3.07
CA GLY A 3 -34.39 -8.82 -3.13
C GLY A 3 -33.73 -9.89 -2.25
N ILE A 4 -33.14 -9.50 -1.12
CA ILE A 4 -32.28 -10.31 -0.26
C ILE A 4 -32.92 -10.34 1.14
N PRO A 5 -33.03 -11.51 1.80
CA PRO A 5 -33.62 -11.58 3.13
C PRO A 5 -32.82 -10.75 4.14
N GLY A 6 -33.50 -10.05 5.04
CA GLY A 6 -32.84 -9.18 6.03
C GLY A 6 -31.83 -9.90 6.93
N SER A 7 -31.99 -11.20 7.16
CA SER A 7 -31.01 -12.03 7.88
C SER A 7 -29.63 -12.05 7.24
N TRP A 8 -29.55 -11.96 5.90
CA TRP A 8 -28.28 -11.91 5.19
C TRP A 8 -27.51 -10.61 5.44
N ILE A 9 -28.23 -9.50 5.66
CA ILE A 9 -27.59 -8.23 6.02
C ILE A 9 -26.91 -8.38 7.39
N ASN A 10 -27.59 -9.00 8.38
CA ASN A 10 -27.00 -9.23 9.70
C ASN A 10 -25.74 -10.10 9.64
N VAL A 11 -25.78 -11.19 8.87
CA VAL A 11 -24.61 -12.07 8.68
C VAL A 11 -23.47 -11.33 8.00
N ALA A 12 -23.76 -10.58 6.92
CA ALA A 12 -22.76 -9.80 6.22
C ALA A 12 -22.12 -8.74 7.12
N THR A 13 -22.90 -8.07 7.99
CA THR A 13 -22.38 -7.09 8.94
C THR A 13 -21.39 -7.70 9.94
N ILE A 14 -21.68 -8.90 10.45
CA ILE A 14 -20.79 -9.59 11.40
C ILE A 14 -19.47 -9.95 10.71
N ILE A 15 -19.54 -10.68 9.58
CA ILE A 15 -18.36 -11.12 8.85
C ILE A 15 -17.53 -9.92 8.38
N HIS A 16 -18.18 -8.89 7.83
CA HIS A 16 -17.48 -7.70 7.36
C HIS A 16 -16.78 -6.97 8.49
N SER A 17 -17.39 -6.85 9.67
CA SER A 17 -16.76 -6.19 10.82
C SER A 17 -15.50 -6.91 11.28
N ASP A 18 -15.56 -8.25 11.39
CA ASP A 18 -14.42 -9.06 11.83
C ASP A 18 -13.27 -9.00 10.81
N GLU A 19 -13.58 -9.22 9.53
CA GLU A 19 -12.58 -9.16 8.46
C GLU A 19 -12.02 -7.75 8.27
N ALA A 20 -12.84 -6.70 8.44
CA ALA A 20 -12.38 -5.32 8.35
C ALA A 20 -11.36 -5.00 9.46
N LEU A 21 -11.56 -5.50 10.67
CA LEU A 21 -10.61 -5.31 11.77
C LEU A 21 -9.29 -6.05 11.51
N LEU A 22 -9.37 -7.31 11.07
CA LEU A 22 -8.17 -8.11 10.73
C LEU A 22 -7.40 -7.49 9.56
N ALA A 23 -8.10 -7.10 8.49
CA ALA A 23 -7.50 -6.47 7.32
C ALA A 23 -6.85 -5.13 7.67
N THR A 24 -7.53 -4.29 8.45
CA THR A 24 -7.00 -3.00 8.88
C THR A 24 -5.77 -3.17 9.78
N GLY A 25 -5.80 -4.15 10.69
CA GLY A 25 -4.64 -4.51 11.52
C GLY A 25 -3.44 -4.93 10.68
N PHE A 26 -3.63 -5.82 9.71
CA PHE A 26 -2.57 -6.25 8.80
C PHE A 26 -2.00 -5.10 7.96
N ILE A 27 -2.88 -4.27 7.38
CA ILE A 27 -2.47 -3.11 6.58
C ILE A 27 -1.63 -2.14 7.43
N PHE A 28 -2.05 -1.83 8.65
CA PHE A 28 -1.34 -0.86 9.47
C PHE A 28 -0.03 -1.40 10.06
N THR A 29 0.00 -2.67 10.47
CA THR A 29 1.20 -3.24 11.13
C THR A 29 2.23 -3.78 10.15
N VAL A 30 1.80 -4.35 9.03
CA VAL A 30 2.70 -4.98 8.05
C VAL A 30 2.93 -4.06 6.86
N HIS A 31 1.86 -3.62 6.19
CA HIS A 31 2.01 -2.85 4.96
C HIS A 31 2.57 -1.45 5.20
N PHE A 32 2.05 -0.71 6.18
CA PHE A 32 2.53 0.66 6.45
C PHE A 32 3.99 0.67 6.92
N PHE A 33 4.42 -0.30 7.72
CA PHE A 33 5.83 -0.39 8.12
C PHE A 33 6.76 -0.76 6.96
N ASN A 34 6.39 -1.77 6.16
CA ASN A 34 7.25 -2.21 5.05
C ASN A 34 7.26 -1.26 3.85
N THR A 35 6.22 -0.44 3.68
CA THR A 35 6.07 0.40 2.48
C THR A 35 6.10 1.90 2.79
N HIS A 36 5.37 2.38 3.80
CA HIS A 36 5.21 3.82 4.04
C HIS A 36 6.24 4.38 5.01
N PHE A 37 6.60 3.63 6.05
CA PHE A 37 7.59 4.04 7.06
C PHE A 37 9.02 3.60 6.74
N ARG A 38 9.26 3.03 5.56
CA ARG A 38 10.60 2.71 5.07
C ARG A 38 11.36 4.04 4.83
N PRO A 39 12.45 4.37 5.56
CA PRO A 39 13.04 5.71 5.56
C PRO A 39 13.48 6.21 4.18
N ASP A 40 14.02 5.33 3.35
CA ASP A 40 14.49 5.63 2.00
C ASP A 40 13.35 5.80 0.97
N LYS A 41 12.13 5.36 1.31
CA LYS A 41 10.94 5.42 0.45
C LYS A 41 9.80 6.24 1.02
N PHE A 42 9.96 6.88 2.18
CA PHE A 42 8.91 7.65 2.82
C PHE A 42 8.42 8.80 1.90
N PRO A 43 7.10 9.06 1.80
CA PRO A 43 5.97 8.38 2.45
C PRO A 43 5.44 7.16 1.67
N MET A 44 5.96 6.91 0.47
CA MET A 44 5.61 5.76 -0.39
C MET A 44 6.63 5.67 -1.53
N ASP A 45 7.00 4.44 -1.91
CA ASP A 45 7.83 4.20 -3.08
C ASP A 45 7.08 4.58 -4.39
N PRO A 46 7.55 5.58 -5.17
CA PRO A 46 6.87 6.00 -6.39
C PRO A 46 6.85 4.93 -7.48
N VAL A 47 7.69 3.88 -7.37
CA VAL A 47 7.76 2.75 -8.33
C VAL A 47 6.38 2.15 -8.61
N ILE A 48 5.47 2.12 -7.63
CA ILE A 48 4.11 1.58 -7.81
C ILE A 48 3.30 2.33 -8.88
N PHE A 49 3.61 3.62 -9.11
CA PHE A 49 2.94 4.45 -10.11
C PHE A 49 3.82 4.74 -11.33
N THR A 50 5.12 4.94 -11.12
CA THR A 50 6.04 5.27 -12.20
C THR A 50 6.47 4.04 -12.99
N GLY A 51 6.45 2.86 -12.36
CA GLY A 51 7.01 1.62 -12.90
C GLY A 51 8.53 1.67 -13.10
N ARG A 52 9.21 2.69 -12.55
CA ARG A 52 10.65 2.95 -12.77
C ARG A 52 11.38 2.98 -11.44
N VAL A 53 12.52 2.30 -11.41
CA VAL A 53 13.42 2.18 -10.25
C VAL A 53 14.85 2.42 -10.72
N ASP A 54 15.70 2.98 -9.86
CA ASP A 54 17.11 3.15 -10.15
C ASP A 54 17.80 1.79 -10.34
N LEU A 55 18.75 1.73 -11.28
CA LEU A 55 19.42 0.47 -11.61
C LEU A 55 20.20 -0.11 -10.42
N HIS A 56 20.80 0.76 -9.58
CA HIS A 56 21.48 0.33 -8.37
C HIS A 56 20.50 -0.29 -7.37
N GLU A 57 19.38 0.38 -7.13
CA GLU A 57 18.32 -0.11 -6.24
C GLU A 57 17.71 -1.42 -6.76
N LEU A 58 17.50 -1.56 -8.07
CA LEU A 58 17.03 -2.83 -8.66
C LEU A 58 17.98 -4.00 -8.36
N LYS A 59 19.30 -3.77 -8.38
CA LYS A 59 20.29 -4.79 -8.07
C LYS A 59 20.27 -5.18 -6.59
N GLU A 60 20.06 -4.21 -5.71
CA GLU A 60 20.07 -4.41 -4.26
C GLU A 60 18.75 -5.02 -3.77
N ASP A 61 17.61 -4.40 -4.11
CA ASP A 61 16.28 -4.80 -3.64
C ASP A 61 15.74 -6.01 -4.42
N ARG A 62 16.13 -6.19 -5.70
CA ARG A 62 15.59 -7.24 -6.59
C ARG A 62 16.68 -7.93 -7.42
N PRO A 63 17.72 -8.52 -6.79
CA PRO A 63 18.87 -9.11 -7.49
C PRO A 63 18.47 -10.20 -8.48
N ARG A 64 17.42 -10.98 -8.18
CA ARG A 64 16.89 -12.01 -9.08
C ARG A 64 16.33 -11.42 -10.37
N GLN A 65 15.52 -10.36 -10.27
CA GLN A 65 14.97 -9.68 -11.44
C GLN A 65 16.08 -9.08 -12.30
N TYR A 66 17.09 -8.47 -11.66
CA TYR A 66 18.26 -7.96 -12.37
C TYR A 66 19.02 -9.07 -13.10
N ALA A 67 19.29 -10.20 -12.44
CA ALA A 67 20.00 -11.32 -13.04
C ALA A 67 19.24 -11.91 -14.25
N GLU A 68 17.91 -12.02 -14.17
CA GLU A 68 17.06 -12.48 -15.28
C GLU A 68 17.11 -11.50 -16.47
N LEU A 69 17.14 -10.19 -16.23
CA LEU A 69 17.28 -9.17 -17.29
C LEU A 69 18.64 -9.23 -17.98
N VAL A 70 19.72 -9.45 -17.21
CA VAL A 70 21.07 -9.62 -17.76
C VAL A 70 21.17 -10.91 -18.57
N ALA A 71 20.70 -12.03 -18.02
CA ALA A 71 20.78 -13.34 -18.68
C ALA A 71 19.97 -13.40 -19.98
N SER A 72 18.85 -12.67 -20.04
CA SER A 72 18.04 -12.56 -21.25
C SER A 72 18.53 -11.51 -22.26
N GLY A 73 19.57 -10.73 -21.93
CA GLY A 73 20.09 -9.66 -22.79
C GLY A 73 19.15 -8.45 -22.91
N ARG A 74 18.10 -8.36 -22.10
CA ARG A 74 17.05 -7.32 -22.18
C ARG A 74 17.28 -6.13 -21.24
N LEU A 75 18.41 -6.11 -20.54
CA LEU A 75 18.68 -5.05 -19.56
C LEU A 75 18.74 -3.68 -20.23
N GLU A 76 19.46 -3.54 -21.35
CA GLU A 76 19.60 -2.27 -22.06
C GLU A 76 18.27 -1.76 -22.61
N ASP A 77 17.44 -2.66 -23.14
CA ASP A 77 16.09 -2.33 -23.62
C ASP A 77 15.15 -1.84 -22.51
N ALA A 78 15.37 -2.30 -21.27
CA ALA A 78 14.57 -1.90 -20.11
C ALA A 78 15.03 -0.59 -19.48
N VAL A 79 16.24 -0.11 -19.79
CA VAL A 79 16.76 1.16 -19.26
C VAL A 79 16.06 2.32 -19.95
N THR A 80 15.39 3.14 -19.15
CA THR A 80 14.73 4.37 -19.60
C THR A 80 15.16 5.53 -18.72
N GLY A 81 14.98 6.76 -19.22
CA GLY A 81 15.17 7.97 -18.42
C GLY A 81 14.25 8.05 -17.20
N PRO A 82 14.49 9.02 -16.30
CA PRO A 82 13.71 9.18 -15.07
C PRO A 82 12.23 9.43 -15.38
N PRO A 83 11.31 9.04 -14.48
CA PRO A 83 9.90 9.32 -14.66
C PRO A 83 9.62 10.83 -14.62
N PRO A 84 8.46 11.27 -15.16
CA PRO A 84 8.06 12.67 -15.06
C PRO A 84 7.97 13.12 -13.59
N GLN A 85 8.62 14.23 -13.24
CA GLN A 85 8.68 14.71 -11.85
C GLN A 85 7.28 15.01 -11.25
N TRP A 86 6.31 15.41 -12.08
CA TRP A 86 4.95 15.65 -11.62
C TRP A 86 4.29 14.37 -11.09
N LEU A 87 4.58 13.22 -11.72
CA LEU A 87 4.03 11.92 -11.34
C LEU A 87 4.65 11.44 -10.02
N GLU A 88 5.96 11.63 -9.83
CA GLU A 88 6.63 11.35 -8.56
C GLU A 88 6.09 12.23 -7.42
N ARG A 89 5.93 13.53 -7.65
CA ARG A 89 5.38 14.44 -6.64
C ARG A 89 3.94 14.04 -6.28
N TRP A 90 3.13 13.72 -7.28
CA TRP A 90 1.77 13.23 -7.06
C TRP A 90 1.76 11.92 -6.26
N ALA A 91 2.63 10.97 -6.59
CA ALA A 91 2.77 9.71 -5.86
C ALA A 91 3.11 9.94 -4.38
N ARG A 92 4.03 10.87 -4.09
CA ARG A 92 4.40 11.23 -2.70
C ARG A 92 3.24 11.89 -1.96
N VAL A 93 2.50 12.79 -2.60
CA VAL A 93 1.30 13.41 -2.00
C VAL A 93 0.25 12.35 -1.72
N PHE A 94 -0.04 11.50 -2.70
CA PHE A 94 -0.99 10.39 -2.54
C PHE A 94 -0.58 9.47 -1.38
N GLY A 95 0.68 9.07 -1.32
CA GLY A 95 1.20 8.23 -0.24
C GLY A 95 1.08 8.89 1.14
N LEU A 96 1.40 10.18 1.24
CA LEU A 96 1.23 10.92 2.49
C LEU A 96 -0.25 11.02 2.89
N THR A 97 -1.14 11.31 1.94
CA THR A 97 -2.58 11.37 2.19
C THR A 97 -3.10 10.01 2.67
N ALA A 98 -2.74 8.92 2.00
CA ALA A 98 -3.11 7.57 2.40
C ALA A 98 -2.59 7.22 3.79
N LEU A 99 -1.34 7.59 4.10
CA LEU A 99 -0.73 7.39 5.42
C LEU A 99 -1.49 8.14 6.52
N VAL A 100 -1.79 9.42 6.31
CA VAL A 100 -2.52 10.25 7.27
C VAL A 100 -3.94 9.72 7.48
N LEU A 101 -4.66 9.39 6.41
CA LEU A 101 -6.00 8.83 6.51
C LEU A 101 -5.99 7.47 7.21
N GLY A 102 -5.03 6.60 6.91
CA GLY A 102 -4.88 5.31 7.60
C GLY A 102 -4.62 5.48 9.09
N LEU A 103 -3.69 6.37 9.47
CA LEU A 103 -3.43 6.70 10.88
C LEU A 103 -4.68 7.26 11.58
N LEU A 104 -5.41 8.15 10.92
CA LEU A 104 -6.67 8.69 11.43
C LEU A 104 -7.70 7.59 11.65
N THR A 105 -7.88 6.68 10.70
CA THR A 105 -8.81 5.55 10.83
C THR A 105 -8.45 4.67 12.03
N ILE A 106 -7.16 4.41 12.27
CA ILE A 106 -6.71 3.64 13.45
C ILE A 106 -7.08 4.38 14.75
N VAL A 107 -6.83 5.68 14.83
CA VAL A 107 -7.21 6.47 16.00
C VAL A 107 -8.72 6.42 16.23
N LEU A 108 -9.53 6.53 15.16
CA LEU A 108 -10.98 6.44 15.25
C LEU A 108 -11.46 5.05 15.68
N ILE A 109 -10.84 3.97 15.19
CA ILE A 109 -11.15 2.60 15.63
C ILE A 109 -10.85 2.44 17.12
N ILE A 110 -9.67 2.86 17.58
CA ILE A 110 -9.29 2.78 18.99
C ILE A 110 -10.26 3.59 19.86
N TYR A 111 -10.57 4.83 19.44
CA TYR A 111 -11.55 5.67 20.13
C TYR A 111 -12.91 4.98 20.23
N SER A 112 -13.38 4.37 19.12
CA SER A 112 -14.63 3.62 19.10
C SER A 112 -14.61 2.44 20.07
N MET A 113 -13.54 1.65 20.07
CA MET A 113 -13.43 0.46 20.93
C MET A 113 -13.35 0.80 22.42
N VAL A 114 -12.71 1.91 22.78
CA VAL A 114 -12.50 2.29 24.19
C VAL A 114 -13.71 3.02 24.78
N PHE A 115 -14.32 3.93 24.01
CA PHE A 115 -15.32 4.87 24.54
C PHE A 115 -16.75 4.64 24.02
N LEU A 116 -16.93 4.05 22.85
CA LEU A 116 -18.25 3.86 22.22
C LEU A 116 -18.74 2.41 22.30
N TYR A 117 -17.83 1.43 22.25
CA TYR A 117 -18.10 -0.01 22.30
C TYR A 117 -18.02 -0.54 23.74
N GLN A 118 -18.74 0.11 24.66
CA GLN A 118 -18.96 -0.38 26.03
C GLN A 118 -20.32 -1.06 26.16
#